data_AF-A0A195CG98-F1
#
_entry.id   AF-A0A195CG98-F1
#
_cell.length_a   1.000
_cell.length_b   1.000
_cell.length_c   1.000
_cell.angle_alpha   90.00
_cell.angle_beta   90.00
_cell.angle_gamma   90.00
#
_symmetry.space_group_name_H-M   'P 1'
#
loop_
_entity.id
_entity.type
_entity.pdbx_description
1 polymer ?
#
loop_
_entity_poly.entity_id
_entity_poly.type
_entity_poly.pdbx_seq_one_letter_code
_entity_poly.pdbx_strand_id
1 'polypeptide(L)' 'MAKLMLYVFVALLAVSLIMGAPDKFNCGRHGDPCVSESQCCPNMRCHRYANRCQVIITEEELMAQREKILGRKGKDY' A
#
# COMPACT_ATOMS: atom_id res chain seq x y z
N MET A 1 21.57 34.66 -5.06
CA MET A 1 20.68 34.13 -4.00
C MET A 1 19.44 33.45 -4.57
N ALA A 2 18.55 34.15 -5.28
CA ALA A 2 17.31 33.55 -5.82
C ALA A 2 17.53 32.32 -6.73
N LYS A 3 18.54 32.35 -7.61
CA LYS A 3 18.87 31.22 -8.49
C LYS A 3 19.31 29.96 -7.72
N LEU A 4 20.08 30.14 -6.66
CA LEU A 4 20.58 29.02 -5.85
C LEU A 4 19.43 28.36 -5.07
N MET A 5 18.52 29.16 -4.51
CA MET A 5 17.30 28.66 -3.88
C MET A 5 16.40 27.91 -4.86
N LEU A 6 16.28 28.39 -6.10
CA LEU A 6 15.49 27.71 -7.13
C LEU A 6 16.06 26.33 -7.45
N TYR A 7 17.38 26.19 -7.60
CA TYR A 7 18.01 24.88 -7.80
C TYR A 7 17.81 23.93 -6.61
N VAL A 8 17.88 24.44 -5.38
CA VAL A 8 17.61 23.64 -4.17
C VAL A 8 16.17 23.13 -4.16
N PHE A 9 15.18 23.98 -4.47
CA PHE A 9 13.79 23.55 -4.54
C PHE A 9 13.55 22.52 -5.64
N VAL A 10 14.13 22.72 -6.83
CA VAL A 10 14.01 21.76 -7.93
C VAL A 10 14.63 20.41 -7.55
N ALA A 11 15.80 20.40 -6.90
CA ALA A 11 16.44 19.18 -6.43
C ALA A 11 15.58 18.45 -5.39
N LEU A 12 15.03 19.17 -4.39
CA LEU A 12 14.15 18.59 -3.38
C LEU A 12 12.87 18.01 -3.99
N LEU A 13 12.28 18.71 -4.97
CA LEU A 13 11.07 18.27 -5.67
C LEU A 13 11.36 17.00 -6.49
N ALA A 14 12.50 16.96 -7.19
CA ALA A 14 12.93 15.79 -7.95
C ALA A 14 13.16 14.56 -7.04
N VAL A 15 13.86 14.72 -5.92
CA VAL A 15 14.08 13.63 -4.95
C VAL A 15 12.76 13.12 -4.38
N SER A 16 11.84 14.02 -4.04
CA SER A 16 10.51 13.66 -3.51
C SER A 16 9.70 12.83 -4.52
N LEU A 17 9.72 13.20 -5.80
CA LEU A 17 9.03 12.46 -6.86
C LEU A 17 9.65 11.09 -7.11
N ILE A 18 10.99 10.98 -7.09
CA ILE A 18 11.69 9.70 -7.28
C ILE A 18 11.37 8.73 -6.13
N MET A 19 11.32 9.22 -4.88
CA MET A 19 10.97 8.39 -3.71
C MET A 19 9.49 8.01 -3.67
N GLY A 20 8.60 8.85 -4.21
CA GLY A 20 7.17 8.55 -4.32
C GLY A 20 6.81 7.65 -5.50
N ALA A 21 7.72 7.44 -6.45
CA ALA A 21 7.49 6.56 -7.57
C ALA A 21 7.32 5.13 -7.05
N PRO A 22 6.20 4.44 -7.37
CA PRO A 22 6.05 3.06 -6.98
C PRO A 22 7.18 2.25 -7.62
N ASP A 23 7.95 1.53 -6.80
CA ASP A 23 8.84 0.47 -7.27
C ASP A 23 8.12 -0.33 -8.34
N LYS A 24 8.79 -0.50 -9.49
CA LYS A 24 8.34 -1.28 -10.65
C LYS A 24 8.30 -2.78 -10.30
N PHE A 25 7.53 -3.15 -9.29
CA PHE A 25 7.13 -4.53 -9.15
C PHE A 25 6.24 -4.86 -10.35
N ASN A 26 6.49 -6.01 -10.98
CA ASN A 26 5.70 -6.49 -12.13
C ASN A 26 4.28 -6.95 -11.73
N CYS A 27 3.76 -6.45 -10.60
CA CYS A 27 2.49 -6.83 -10.00
C CYS A 27 1.78 -5.60 -9.42
N GLY A 28 0.45 -5.68 -9.32
CA GLY A 28 -0.44 -4.66 -8.81
C GLY A 28 -0.40 -4.55 -7.29
N ARG A 29 -0.37 -3.30 -6.81
CA ARG A 29 -0.46 -2.90 -5.41
C ARG A 29 -1.91 -2.83 -4.95
N HIS A 30 -2.11 -2.64 -3.65
CA HIS A 30 -3.44 -2.48 -3.08
C HIS A 30 -4.21 -1.34 -3.79
N GLY A 31 -5.41 -1.64 -4.30
CA GLY A 31 -6.23 -0.69 -5.04
C GLY A 31 -5.95 -0.63 -6.56
N ASP A 32 -4.93 -1.33 -7.06
CA ASP A 32 -4.72 -1.45 -8.50
C ASP A 32 -5.78 -2.36 -9.13
N PRO A 33 -6.22 -2.06 -10.37
CA PRO A 33 -7.19 -2.87 -11.07
C PRO A 33 -6.64 -4.28 -11.35
N CYS A 34 -7.49 -5.28 -11.23
CA CYS A 34 -7.13 -6.67 -11.50
C CYS A 34 -8.33 -7.47 -12.05
N VAL A 35 -8.02 -8.52 -12.80
CA VAL A 35 -8.97 -9.52 -13.32
C VAL A 35 -8.64 -10.92 -12.78
N SER A 36 -7.37 -11.16 -12.45
CA SER A 36 -6.88 -12.42 -11.87
C SER A 36 -5.96 -12.17 -10.68
N GLU A 37 -5.84 -13.15 -9.79
CA GLU A 37 -4.97 -13.05 -8.60
C GLU A 37 -3.49 -12.92 -8.96
N SER A 38 -3.05 -13.50 -10.08
CA SER A 38 -1.68 -13.39 -10.60
C SER A 38 -1.25 -11.97 -10.95
N GLN A 39 -2.19 -11.04 -11.11
CA GLN A 39 -1.90 -9.63 -11.36
C GLN A 39 -1.59 -8.86 -10.07
N CYS A 40 -1.89 -9.41 -8.90
CA CYS A 40 -1.63 -8.78 -7.62
C CYS A 40 -0.29 -9.24 -7.04
N CYS A 41 0.34 -8.37 -6.26
CA CYS A 41 1.58 -8.71 -5.57
C CYS A 41 1.37 -9.82 -4.50
N PRO A 42 2.46 -10.46 -4.03
CA PRO A 42 2.37 -11.51 -3.00
C PRO A 42 1.57 -11.06 -1.77
N ASN A 43 0.86 -12.00 -1.13
CA ASN A 43 -0.05 -11.76 0.00
C ASN A 43 -1.25 -10.85 -0.33
N MET A 44 -1.59 -10.71 -1.61
CA MET A 44 -2.80 -10.04 -2.08
C MET A 44 -3.61 -10.97 -2.98
N ARG A 45 -4.91 -10.69 -3.07
CA ARG A 45 -5.82 -11.34 -4.00
C ARG A 45 -6.58 -10.31 -4.80
N CYS A 46 -7.07 -10.71 -5.96
CA CYS A 46 -7.98 -9.89 -6.72
C CYS A 46 -9.39 -9.99 -6.12
N HIS A 47 -9.95 -8.88 -5.64
CA HIS A 47 -11.30 -8.87 -5.08
C HIS A 47 -12.34 -9.01 -6.20
N ARG A 48 -13.06 -10.14 -6.22
CA ARG A 48 -13.96 -10.57 -7.30
C ARG A 48 -15.02 -9.55 -7.72
N TYR A 49 -15.51 -8.74 -6.79
CA TYR A 49 -16.56 -7.74 -7.07
C TYR A 49 -16.01 -6.33 -7.30
N ALA A 50 -14.84 -6.04 -6.74
CA ALA A 50 -14.24 -4.71 -6.87
C ALA A 50 -13.31 -4.64 -8.08
N ASN A 51 -12.80 -5.78 -8.55
CA ASN A 51 -11.75 -5.90 -9.54
C ASN A 51 -10.52 -5.08 -9.15
N ARG A 52 -10.14 -5.20 -7.87
CA ARG A 52 -9.03 -4.48 -7.24
C ARG A 52 -8.18 -5.42 -6.38
N CYS A 53 -6.87 -5.24 -6.40
CA CYS A 53 -5.96 -5.99 -5.53
C CYS A 53 -6.18 -5.61 -4.06
N GLN A 54 -6.39 -6.61 -3.22
CA GLN A 54 -6.69 -6.45 -1.79
C GLN A 54 -5.76 -7.33 -0.96
N VAL A 55 -5.32 -6.80 0.18
CA VAL A 55 -4.45 -7.52 1.11
C VAL A 55 -5.23 -8.68 1.73
N ILE A 56 -4.60 -9.86 1.81
CA ILE A 56 -5.16 -11.00 2.54
C ILE A 56 -4.79 -10.79 4.01
N ILE A 57 -5.78 -10.56 4.86
CA ILE A 57 -5.59 -10.43 6.31
C ILE A 57 -5.89 -11.79 6.93
N THR A 58 -4.91 -12.39 7.63
CA THR A 58 -5.12 -13.65 8.34
C THR A 58 -5.97 -13.44 9.60
N GLU A 59 -6.56 -14.51 10.13
CA GLU A 59 -7.30 -14.40 11.40
C GLU A 59 -6.40 -13.94 12.55
N GLU A 60 -5.16 -14.40 12.58
CA GLU A 60 -4.15 -14.00 13.56
C GLU A 60 -3.82 -12.51 13.47
N GLU A 61 -3.60 -12.00 12.25
CA GLU A 61 -3.37 -10.57 12.00
C GLU A 61 -4.59 -9.72 12.34
N LEU A 62 -5.79 -10.21 11.99
CA LEU A 62 -7.05 -9.55 12.31
C LEU A 62 -7.22 -9.41 13.83
N MET A 63 -6.92 -10.47 14.58
CA MET A 63 -7.02 -10.47 16.04
C MET A 63 -5.97 -9.57 16.69
N ALA A 64 -4.75 -9.55 16.17
CA ALA A 64 -3.69 -8.66 16.64
C ALA A 64 -4.03 -7.17 16.38
N GLN A 65 -4.56 -6.85 15.19
CA GLN A 65 -5.03 -5.50 14.88
C GLN A 65 -6.23 -5.11 15.74
N ARG A 66 -7.13 -6.04 16.01
CA ARG A 66 -8.30 -5.81 16.85
C ARG A 66 -7.92 -5.49 18.29
N GLU A 67 -6.95 -6.20 18.87
CA GLU A 67 -6.42 -5.87 20.20
C GLU A 67 -5.83 -4.46 20.22
N LYS A 68 -5.07 -4.08 19.18
CA LYS A 68 -4.52 -2.72 19.05
C LYS A 68 -5.59 -1.63 18.98
N ILE A 69 -6.70 -1.88 18.29
CA ILE A 69 -7.76 -0.88 18.07
C ILE A 69 -8.73 -0.81 19.25
N LEU A 70 -9.12 -1.96 19.80
CA LEU A 70 -10.16 -2.05 20.83
C LEU A 70 -9.60 -2.16 22.26
N GLY A 71 -8.30 -2.40 22.42
CA GLY A 71 -7.65 -2.53 23.73
C GLY A 71 -8.04 -3.78 24.52
N ARG A 72 -8.68 -4.77 23.89
CA ARG A 72 -9.14 -6.01 24.54
C ARG A 72 -8.85 -7.25 23.71
N LYS A 73 -8.51 -8.35 24.39
CA LYS A 73 -8.21 -9.67 23.81
C LYS A 73 -9.47 -10.54 23.67
N GLY A 74 -9.44 -11.48 22.73
CA GLY A 74 -10.51 -12.47 22.52
C GLY A 74 -11.64 -11.98 21.60
N LYS A 75 -12.44 -12.90 21.05
CA LYS A 75 -13.52 -12.60 20.09
C LYS A 75 -14.75 -12.03 20.81
N ASP A 76 -15.59 -11.28 20.09
CA ASP A 76 -16.81 -10.63 20.65
C ASP A 76 -18.03 -11.56 20.77
N TYR A 77 -17.85 -12.87 20.58
CA TYR A 77 -18.95 -13.83 20.56
C TYR A 77 -18.89 -14.79 21.74
#